data_AF-A0A951FZT1-F1
#
_entry.id   AF-A0A951FZT1-F1
#
_cell.length_a   1.000
_cell.length_b   1.000
_cell.length_c   1.000
_cell.angle_alpha   90.00
_cell.angle_beta   90.00
_cell.angle_gamma   90.00
#
_symmetry.space_group_name_H-M   'P 1'
#
loop_
_entity.id
_entity.type
_entity.pdbx_description
1 polymer ?
#
loop_
_entity_poly.entity_id
_entity_poly.type
_entity_poly.pdbx_seq_one_letter_code
_entity_poly.pdbx_strand_id
1 'polypeptide(L)'
;EYIVPHENMVDVTQTMACIQCGACVSDCLAMEVDPLFVGPAALAKAYRFVGDPRDAQHGERLRDLSEDPHGIYDCTHCFNCIDACPKGVDPMSQIMRLRRKAGSDHDIVDRNNGHRHEDTIVTLIRDYGLLHEAEMLPRSYGGNSWFGKFHPAAAKELVSSLPSIVPAILRGKVNLKIAMFGHKIPKTDLDAVKRIYKTVEGRSDRNELNLYVTGYEDEDEPHAEGAEGREPPHEQSAPETEAQSS
;
A
#
# COMPACT_ATOMS: atom_id res chain seq x y z
N GLU A 1 -18.03 13.42 28.87
CA GLU A 1 -17.37 13.94 27.65
C GLU A 1 -15.98 13.34 27.60
N TYR A 2 -15.54 12.85 26.44
CA TYR A 2 -14.20 12.26 26.29
C TYR A 2 -13.25 13.36 25.82
N ILE A 3 -12.34 13.78 26.70
CA ILE A 3 -11.38 14.86 26.40
C ILE A 3 -10.18 14.23 25.72
N VAL A 4 -9.83 14.74 24.53
CA VAL A 4 -8.68 14.28 23.75
C VAL A 4 -7.72 15.44 23.53
N PRO A 5 -6.42 15.27 23.81
CA PRO A 5 -5.40 16.26 23.46
C PRO A 5 -5.37 16.55 21.97
N HIS A 6 -4.98 17.77 21.58
CA HIS A 6 -4.96 18.20 20.18
C HIS A 6 -4.08 17.29 19.32
N GLU A 7 -2.91 16.92 19.84
CA GLU A 7 -1.92 16.09 19.14
C GLU A 7 -2.48 14.73 18.70
N ASN A 8 -3.43 14.16 19.45
CA ASN A 8 -4.05 12.88 19.13
C ASN A 8 -5.17 12.99 18.09
N MET A 9 -5.58 14.21 17.74
CA MET A 9 -6.62 14.48 16.74
C MET A 9 -6.03 14.89 15.40
N VAL A 10 -4.79 15.40 15.35
CA VAL A 10 -4.10 15.86 14.13
C VAL A 10 -4.20 14.81 13.03
N ASP A 11 -4.02 13.55 13.40
CA ASP A 11 -3.95 12.44 12.47
C ASP A 11 -5.22 12.22 11.62
N VAL A 12 -6.38 12.51 12.20
CA VAL A 12 -7.68 12.28 11.55
C VAL A 12 -8.25 13.54 10.89
N THR A 13 -7.66 14.72 11.12
CA THR A 13 -8.14 16.01 10.57
C THR A 13 -8.27 15.99 9.04
N GLN A 14 -7.27 15.43 8.34
CA GLN A 14 -7.27 15.34 6.87
C GLN A 14 -8.49 14.56 6.35
N THR A 15 -8.81 13.43 6.98
CA THR A 15 -9.99 12.63 6.60
C THR A 15 -11.31 13.29 6.99
N MET A 16 -11.31 14.11 8.05
CA MET A 16 -12.48 14.91 8.43
C MET A 16 -12.80 16.01 7.43
N ALA A 17 -11.82 16.51 6.67
CA ALA A 17 -12.02 17.53 5.64
C ALA A 17 -12.80 17.04 4.42
N CYS A 18 -13.12 15.75 4.33
CA CYS A 18 -13.94 15.18 3.26
C CYS A 18 -15.37 15.75 3.25
N ILE A 19 -15.74 16.38 2.14
CA ILE A 19 -17.07 16.97 1.90
C ILE A 19 -18.06 15.99 1.23
N GLN A 20 -17.69 14.71 1.10
CA GLN A 20 -18.52 13.67 0.46
C GLN A 20 -19.03 14.01 -0.96
N CYS A 21 -18.22 14.73 -1.75
CA CYS A 21 -18.58 15.13 -3.11
C CYS A 21 -18.62 13.98 -4.14
N GLY A 22 -17.98 12.85 -3.85
CA GLY A 22 -17.94 11.69 -4.75
C GLY A 22 -16.92 11.74 -5.88
N ALA A 23 -16.13 12.82 -6.04
CA ALA A 23 -15.15 12.94 -7.13
C ALA A 23 -14.13 11.79 -7.17
N CYS A 24 -13.64 11.35 -6.00
CA CYS A 24 -12.73 10.21 -5.91
C CYS A 24 -13.39 8.87 -6.26
N VAL A 25 -14.71 8.75 -6.07
CA VAL A 25 -15.49 7.55 -6.40
C VAL A 25 -15.68 7.47 -7.91
N SER A 26 -16.04 8.59 -8.55
CA SER A 26 -16.22 8.64 -10.01
C SER A 26 -14.95 8.35 -10.80
N ASP A 27 -13.77 8.67 -10.25
CA ASP A 27 -12.49 8.49 -10.94
C ASP A 27 -11.78 7.16 -10.56
N CYS A 28 -12.38 6.35 -9.69
CA CYS A 28 -11.78 5.11 -9.20
C CYS A 28 -11.93 3.97 -10.22
N LEU A 29 -10.81 3.56 -10.83
CA LEU A 29 -10.80 2.44 -11.78
C LEU A 29 -11.22 1.10 -11.18
N ALA A 30 -11.02 0.89 -9.88
CA ALA A 30 -11.44 -0.33 -9.21
C ALA A 30 -12.98 -0.46 -9.20
N MET A 31 -13.70 0.67 -9.07
CA MET A 31 -15.16 0.67 -9.05
C MET A 31 -15.79 0.45 -10.44
N GLU A 32 -15.05 0.74 -11.51
CA GLU A 32 -15.48 0.41 -12.87
C GLU A 32 -15.46 -1.10 -13.12
N VAL A 33 -14.46 -1.80 -12.55
CA VAL A 33 -14.31 -3.26 -12.69
C VAL A 33 -15.22 -4.01 -11.71
N ASP A 34 -15.32 -3.51 -10.48
CA ASP A 34 -16.17 -4.07 -9.44
C ASP A 34 -17.09 -2.99 -8.83
N PRO A 35 -18.35 -2.91 -9.31
CA PRO A 35 -19.32 -1.94 -8.80
C PRO A 35 -19.70 -2.12 -7.33
N LEU A 36 -19.37 -3.25 -6.72
CA LEU A 36 -19.64 -3.53 -5.31
C LEU A 36 -18.51 -3.07 -4.38
N PHE A 37 -17.33 -2.71 -4.94
CA PHE A 37 -16.21 -2.18 -4.17
C PHE A 37 -16.66 -1.00 -3.30
N VAL A 38 -16.36 -1.06 -2.00
CA VAL A 38 -16.74 -0.04 -0.98
C VAL A 38 -16.33 1.37 -1.40
N GLY A 39 -15.21 1.50 -2.12
CA GLY A 39 -14.81 2.73 -2.76
C GLY A 39 -13.98 3.68 -1.89
N PRO A 40 -13.24 4.61 -2.51
CA PRO A 40 -12.22 5.40 -1.81
C PRO A 40 -12.80 6.37 -0.79
N ALA A 41 -13.96 6.98 -1.05
CA ALA A 41 -14.58 7.92 -0.11
C ALA A 41 -14.99 7.24 1.21
N ALA A 42 -15.61 6.06 1.12
CA ALA A 42 -16.06 5.31 2.28
C ALA A 42 -14.88 4.77 3.09
N LEU A 43 -13.84 4.25 2.41
CA LEU A 43 -12.64 3.77 3.09
C LEU A 43 -11.85 4.90 3.75
N ALA A 44 -11.69 6.06 3.11
CA ALA A 44 -11.08 7.22 3.77
C ALA A 44 -11.88 7.68 5.00
N LYS A 45 -13.22 7.60 4.93
CA LYS A 45 -14.09 7.88 6.07
C LYS A 45 -13.97 6.81 7.15
N ALA A 46 -13.76 5.55 6.81
CA ALA A 46 -13.53 4.49 7.78
C ALA A 46 -12.22 4.73 8.56
N TYR A 47 -11.16 5.21 7.89
CA TYR A 47 -9.93 5.61 8.57
C TYR A 47 -10.18 6.70 9.62
N ARG A 48 -11.07 7.67 9.34
CA ARG A 48 -11.48 8.69 10.33
C ARG A 48 -11.94 8.08 11.65
N PHE A 49 -12.62 6.93 11.63
CA PHE A 49 -13.08 6.28 12.85
C PHE A 49 -11.97 5.42 13.47
N VAL A 50 -11.27 4.63 12.66
CA VAL A 50 -10.19 3.75 13.14
C VAL A 50 -8.99 4.53 13.70
N GLY A 51 -8.73 5.73 13.20
CA GLY A 51 -7.68 6.61 13.69
C GLY A 51 -8.12 7.52 14.84
N ASP A 52 -9.42 7.61 15.15
CA ASP A 52 -9.91 8.52 16.20
C ASP A 52 -9.80 7.82 17.55
N PRO A 53 -9.01 8.35 18.51
CA PRO A 53 -8.78 7.71 19.81
C PRO A 53 -10.04 7.56 20.67
N ARG A 54 -11.15 8.19 20.28
CA ARG A 54 -12.44 8.11 20.97
C ARG A 54 -13.27 6.91 20.54
N ASP A 55 -12.98 6.32 19.37
CA ASP A 55 -13.71 5.15 18.89
C ASP A 55 -13.18 3.90 19.60
N ALA A 56 -14.09 3.06 20.09
CA ALA A 56 -13.74 1.84 20.81
C ALA A 56 -13.84 0.57 19.95
N GLN A 57 -14.23 0.71 18.66
CA GLN A 57 -14.61 -0.41 17.79
C GLN A 57 -13.62 -0.60 16.63
N HIS A 58 -12.36 -0.17 16.79
CA HIS A 58 -11.35 -0.21 15.71
C HIS A 58 -11.20 -1.61 15.11
N GLY A 59 -11.06 -2.64 15.97
CA GLY A 59 -10.82 -4.02 15.54
C GLY A 59 -12.01 -4.63 14.79
N GLU A 60 -13.24 -4.34 15.21
CA GLU A 60 -14.47 -4.81 14.53
C GLU A 60 -14.59 -4.18 13.14
N ARG A 61 -14.44 -2.85 13.06
CA ARG A 61 -14.47 -2.12 11.78
C ARG A 61 -13.40 -2.62 10.80
N LEU A 62 -12.18 -2.82 11.29
CA LEU A 62 -11.08 -3.31 10.46
C LEU A 62 -11.31 -4.75 10.00
N ARG A 63 -11.90 -5.60 10.85
CA ARG A 63 -12.25 -6.97 10.51
C ARG A 63 -13.31 -7.00 9.43
N ASP A 64 -14.40 -6.28 9.62
CA ASP A 64 -15.50 -6.21 8.65
C ASP A 64 -14.98 -5.80 7.27
N LEU A 65 -14.16 -4.74 7.22
CA LEU A 65 -13.55 -4.25 5.99
C LEU A 65 -12.54 -5.21 5.36
N SER A 66 -11.88 -6.05 6.16
CA SER A 66 -10.87 -7.01 5.68
C SER A 66 -11.49 -8.33 5.21
N GLU A 67 -12.61 -8.72 5.80
CA GLU A 67 -13.35 -9.95 5.48
C GLU A 67 -14.35 -9.73 4.33
N ASP A 68 -14.79 -8.49 4.11
CA ASP A 68 -15.64 -8.12 2.97
C ASP A 68 -14.94 -8.44 1.64
N PRO A 69 -15.56 -9.25 0.76
CA PRO A 69 -15.05 -9.52 -0.58
C PRO A 69 -14.77 -8.27 -1.41
N HIS A 70 -15.47 -7.16 -1.11
CA HIS A 70 -15.43 -5.87 -1.80
C HIS A 70 -14.81 -4.77 -0.91
N GLY A 71 -14.05 -5.19 0.12
CA GLY A 71 -13.53 -4.34 1.18
C GLY A 71 -12.20 -3.67 0.88
N ILE A 72 -11.36 -3.45 1.90
CA ILE A 72 -10.14 -2.62 1.77
C ILE A 72 -9.11 -3.18 0.79
N TYR A 73 -9.11 -4.49 0.54
CA TYR A 73 -8.11 -5.16 -0.30
C TYR A 73 -8.39 -5.10 -1.81
N ASP A 74 -9.59 -4.68 -2.23
CA ASP A 74 -9.94 -4.53 -3.65
C ASP A 74 -9.44 -3.22 -4.28
N CYS A 75 -8.93 -2.30 -3.46
CA CYS A 75 -8.20 -1.14 -3.98
C CYS A 75 -6.94 -1.59 -4.76
N THR A 76 -6.88 -1.24 -6.04
CA THR A 76 -5.80 -1.62 -6.97
C THR A 76 -4.64 -0.63 -7.04
N HIS A 77 -4.64 0.41 -6.21
CA HIS A 77 -3.59 1.43 -6.15
C HIS A 77 -3.43 2.20 -7.48
N CYS A 78 -4.53 2.63 -8.10
CA CYS A 78 -4.48 3.50 -9.29
C CYS A 78 -4.20 4.97 -8.99
N PHE A 79 -4.27 5.40 -7.72
CA PHE A 79 -4.00 6.76 -7.22
C PHE A 79 -4.90 7.89 -7.76
N ASN A 80 -5.75 7.67 -8.76
CA ASN A 80 -6.72 8.64 -9.29
C ASN A 80 -7.56 9.36 -8.21
N CYS A 81 -7.92 8.66 -7.14
CA CYS A 81 -8.70 9.24 -6.05
C CYS A 81 -7.98 10.37 -5.28
N ILE A 82 -6.65 10.45 -5.36
CA ILE A 82 -5.85 11.56 -4.83
C ILE A 82 -6.07 12.79 -5.72
N ASP A 83 -5.79 12.65 -7.02
CA ASP A 83 -5.82 13.74 -7.99
C ASP A 83 -7.22 14.33 -8.15
N ALA A 84 -8.25 13.47 -8.13
CA ALA A 84 -9.63 13.89 -8.22
C ALA A 84 -10.16 14.63 -6.98
N CYS A 85 -9.44 14.60 -5.84
CA CYS A 85 -9.97 15.15 -4.58
C CYS A 85 -9.81 16.68 -4.50
N PRO A 86 -10.91 17.47 -4.54
CA PRO A 86 -10.81 18.94 -4.49
C PRO A 86 -10.41 19.49 -3.11
N LYS A 87 -10.35 18.63 -2.09
CA LYS A 87 -10.04 18.99 -0.70
C LYS A 87 -8.69 18.47 -0.22
N GLY A 88 -7.93 17.75 -1.06
CA GLY A 88 -6.64 17.19 -0.66
C GLY A 88 -6.73 16.15 0.47
N VAL A 89 -7.84 15.42 0.58
CA VAL A 89 -8.04 14.40 1.62
C VAL A 89 -7.09 13.21 1.45
N ASP A 90 -6.58 13.00 0.24
CA ASP A 90 -5.74 11.88 -0.15
C ASP A 90 -6.33 10.52 0.28
N PRO A 91 -7.46 10.08 -0.32
CA PRO A 91 -8.14 8.85 0.07
C PRO A 91 -7.24 7.61 0.02
N MET A 92 -6.33 7.54 -0.94
CA MET A 92 -5.43 6.40 -1.13
C MET A 92 -4.50 6.22 0.07
N SER A 93 -3.88 7.29 0.56
CA SER A 93 -3.06 7.20 1.77
C SER A 93 -3.87 6.68 2.96
N GLN A 94 -5.12 7.13 3.13
CA GLN A 94 -5.97 6.66 4.24
C GLN A 94 -6.31 5.17 4.12
N ILE A 95 -6.55 4.67 2.90
CA ILE A 95 -6.75 3.23 2.64
C ILE A 95 -5.50 2.43 3.02
N MET A 96 -4.30 2.92 2.68
CA MET A 96 -3.05 2.24 3.04
C MET A 96 -2.85 2.19 4.56
N ARG A 97 -3.27 3.23 5.28
CA ARG A 97 -3.24 3.23 6.74
C ARG A 97 -4.24 2.25 7.34
N LEU A 98 -5.44 2.13 6.78
CA LEU A 98 -6.39 1.09 7.17
C LEU A 98 -5.79 -0.31 6.99
N ARG A 99 -5.20 -0.62 5.83
CA ARG A 99 -4.56 -1.91 5.58
C ARG A 99 -3.44 -2.20 6.58
N ARG A 100 -2.59 -1.21 6.87
CA ARG A 100 -1.54 -1.33 7.88
C ARG A 100 -2.12 -1.59 9.27
N LYS A 101 -3.15 -0.86 9.69
CA LYS A 101 -3.80 -1.08 10.99
C LYS A 101 -4.44 -2.47 11.05
N ALA A 102 -5.12 -2.91 10.00
CA ALA A 102 -5.69 -4.25 9.92
C ALA A 102 -4.61 -5.33 10.08
N GLY A 103 -3.55 -5.27 9.28
CA GLY A 103 -2.49 -6.27 9.26
C GLY A 103 -1.56 -6.17 10.48
N SER A 104 -0.81 -5.08 10.60
CA SER A 104 0.28 -4.95 11.58
C SER A 104 -0.18 -4.63 13.00
N ASP A 105 -1.28 -3.89 13.18
CA ASP A 105 -1.70 -3.44 14.52
C ASP A 105 -2.73 -4.41 15.14
N HIS A 106 -3.50 -5.11 14.32
CA HIS A 106 -4.58 -5.99 14.74
C HIS A 106 -4.43 -7.45 14.30
N ASP A 107 -3.33 -7.81 13.62
CA ASP A 107 -3.01 -9.16 13.15
C ASP A 107 -4.15 -9.82 12.33
N ILE A 108 -4.92 -9.00 11.59
CA ILE A 108 -6.05 -9.48 10.80
C ILE A 108 -5.51 -10.13 9.53
N VAL A 109 -5.77 -11.43 9.40
CA VAL A 109 -5.46 -12.20 8.20
C VAL A 109 -6.64 -12.08 7.23
N ASP A 110 -6.41 -11.41 6.12
CA ASP A 110 -7.41 -11.23 5.08
C ASP A 110 -7.61 -12.50 4.24
N ARG A 111 -8.76 -12.61 3.58
CA ARG A 111 -9.11 -13.78 2.76
C ARG A 111 -8.15 -13.98 1.58
N ASN A 112 -7.66 -12.89 1.00
CA ASN A 112 -6.82 -12.91 -0.19
C ASN A 112 -5.32 -13.00 0.18
N ASN A 113 -5.01 -13.11 1.47
CA ASN A 113 -3.66 -13.22 1.99
C ASN A 113 -2.74 -12.04 1.60
N GLY A 114 -3.32 -10.87 1.35
CA GLY A 114 -2.63 -9.66 0.92
C GLY A 114 -1.62 -9.16 1.95
N HIS A 115 -1.98 -9.16 3.25
CA HIS A 115 -1.04 -8.71 4.28
C HIS A 115 0.19 -9.62 4.37
N ARG A 116 0.00 -10.95 4.33
CA ARG A 116 1.13 -11.90 4.35
C ARG A 116 1.98 -11.80 3.09
N HIS A 117 1.37 -11.51 1.96
CA HIS A 117 2.08 -11.30 0.71
C HIS A 117 3.00 -10.06 0.78
N GLU A 118 2.48 -8.94 1.27
CA GLU A 118 3.27 -7.73 1.53
C GLU A 118 4.42 -8.02 2.49
N ASP A 119 4.14 -8.64 3.64
CA ASP A 119 5.15 -8.97 4.64
C ASP A 119 6.22 -9.95 4.09
N THR A 120 5.80 -10.88 3.23
CA THR A 120 6.73 -11.78 2.53
C THR A 120 7.70 -11.01 1.63
N ILE A 121 7.24 -10.00 0.88
CA ILE A 121 8.11 -9.16 0.04
C ILE A 121 9.17 -8.48 0.92
N VAL A 122 8.73 -7.88 2.02
CA VAL A 122 9.61 -7.15 2.95
C VAL A 122 10.64 -8.09 3.58
N THR A 123 10.22 -9.26 4.06
CA THR A 123 11.11 -10.24 4.70
C THR A 123 12.07 -10.89 3.71
N LEU A 124 11.65 -11.16 2.47
CA LEU A 124 12.54 -11.70 1.43
C LEU A 124 13.64 -10.70 1.07
N ILE A 125 13.32 -9.42 0.90
CA ILE A 125 14.32 -8.38 0.64
C ILE A 125 15.27 -8.24 1.82
N ARG A 126 14.78 -8.32 3.06
CA ARG A 126 15.62 -8.31 4.26
C ARG A 126 16.59 -9.51 4.31
N ASP A 127 16.11 -10.70 3.95
CA ASP A 127 16.87 -11.95 4.05
C ASP A 127 17.93 -12.08 2.94
N TYR A 128 17.54 -11.77 1.69
CA TYR A 128 18.33 -12.01 0.47
C TYR A 128 18.92 -10.75 -0.16
N GLY A 129 18.43 -9.56 0.22
CA GLY A 129 18.81 -8.27 -0.37
C GLY A 129 18.12 -7.97 -1.69
N LEU A 130 17.52 -8.98 -2.32
CA LEU A 130 16.68 -8.89 -3.51
C LEU A 130 15.40 -9.69 -3.26
N LEU A 131 14.40 -9.41 -4.08
CA LEU A 131 13.18 -10.21 -4.08
C LEU A 131 13.49 -11.63 -4.59
N HIS A 132 13.01 -12.64 -3.87
CA HIS A 132 13.07 -14.03 -4.31
C HIS A 132 11.67 -14.52 -4.66
N GLU A 133 11.28 -14.33 -5.92
CA GLU A 133 9.91 -14.54 -6.40
C GLU A 133 9.44 -15.99 -6.23
N ALA A 134 10.34 -16.96 -6.41
CA ALA A 134 10.00 -18.38 -6.25
C ALA A 134 9.64 -18.76 -4.80
N GLU A 135 10.15 -18.03 -3.81
CA GLU A 135 9.84 -18.26 -2.40
C GLU A 135 8.65 -17.41 -1.90
N MET A 136 8.25 -16.41 -2.69
CA MET A 136 7.15 -15.51 -2.35
C MET A 136 5.82 -16.25 -2.14
N LEU A 137 5.40 -17.08 -3.10
CA LEU A 137 4.14 -17.83 -2.99
C LEU A 137 4.15 -18.81 -1.81
N PRO A 138 5.17 -19.67 -1.63
CA PRO A 138 5.25 -20.54 -0.46
C PRO A 138 5.24 -19.79 0.88
N ARG A 139 5.94 -18.67 1.02
CA ARG A 139 5.97 -17.90 2.27
C ARG A 139 4.69 -17.10 2.52
N SER A 140 4.06 -16.59 1.47
CA SER A 140 2.76 -15.92 1.60
C SER A 140 1.75 -16.86 2.27
N TYR A 141 1.63 -18.11 1.78
CA TYR A 141 0.64 -19.06 2.30
C TYR A 141 1.12 -19.92 3.48
N GLY A 142 2.43 -20.12 3.61
CA GLY A 142 3.05 -21.00 4.59
C GLY A 142 3.75 -20.30 5.76
N GLY A 143 3.81 -18.97 5.74
CA GLY A 143 4.48 -18.13 6.74
C GLY A 143 5.94 -17.80 6.41
N ASN A 144 6.47 -16.76 7.05
CA ASN A 144 7.77 -16.14 6.74
C ASN A 144 9.00 -16.88 7.26
N SER A 145 8.95 -18.22 7.32
CA SER A 145 10.09 -19.04 7.71
C SER A 145 10.59 -19.87 6.55
N TRP A 146 11.87 -20.25 6.59
CA TRP A 146 12.44 -21.21 5.64
C TRP A 146 11.63 -22.52 5.58
N PHE A 147 10.99 -22.91 6.69
CA PHE A 147 10.14 -24.10 6.76
C PHE A 147 8.70 -23.86 6.29
N GLY A 148 8.28 -22.60 6.15
CA GLY A 148 6.94 -22.23 5.69
C GLY A 148 6.60 -22.80 4.32
N LYS A 149 7.60 -22.97 3.45
CA LYS A 149 7.41 -23.60 2.13
C LYS A 149 6.94 -25.06 2.17
N PHE A 150 7.09 -25.74 3.31
CA PHE A 150 6.60 -27.11 3.51
C PHE A 150 5.23 -27.15 4.21
N HIS A 151 4.63 -25.99 4.49
CA HIS A 151 3.32 -25.91 5.11
C HIS A 151 2.24 -26.46 4.14
N PRO A 152 1.21 -27.18 4.62
CA PRO A 152 0.18 -27.77 3.76
C PRO A 152 -0.55 -26.74 2.88
N ALA A 153 -0.77 -25.53 3.40
CA ALA A 153 -1.38 -24.45 2.63
C ALA A 153 -0.51 -24.01 1.44
N ALA A 154 0.81 -23.91 1.64
CA ALA A 154 1.76 -23.62 0.57
C ALA A 154 1.81 -24.76 -0.46
N ALA A 155 1.76 -26.02 -0.01
CA ALA A 155 1.75 -27.17 -0.91
C ALA A 155 0.52 -27.17 -1.84
N LYS A 156 -0.66 -26.82 -1.33
CA LYS A 156 -1.89 -26.71 -2.14
C LYS A 156 -1.73 -25.69 -3.26
N GLU A 157 -1.21 -24.51 -2.96
CA GLU A 157 -1.01 -23.44 -3.96
C GLU A 157 0.15 -23.70 -4.92
N LEU A 158 1.19 -24.41 -4.48
CA LEU A 158 2.24 -24.88 -5.37
C LEU A 158 1.71 -25.90 -6.38
N VAL A 159 0.83 -26.81 -5.95
CA VAL A 159 0.17 -27.78 -6.83
C VAL A 159 -0.74 -27.09 -7.84
N SER A 160 -1.53 -26.09 -7.42
CA SER A 160 -2.38 -25.31 -8.32
C SER A 160 -1.58 -24.56 -9.39
N SER A 161 -0.33 -24.21 -9.09
CA SER A 161 0.60 -23.51 -9.99
C SER A 161 1.36 -24.43 -10.97
N LEU A 162 1.33 -25.76 -10.78
CA LEU A 162 2.06 -26.72 -11.63
C LEU A 162 1.72 -26.63 -13.13
N PRO A 163 0.46 -26.44 -13.56
CA PRO A 163 0.12 -26.34 -14.99
C PRO A 163 0.86 -25.21 -15.71
N SER A 164 1.19 -24.12 -15.01
CA SER A 164 1.93 -22.99 -15.56
C SER A 164 3.45 -23.18 -15.44
N ILE A 165 3.91 -23.73 -14.32
CA ILE A 165 5.34 -23.89 -14.02
C ILE A 165 5.97 -25.03 -14.84
N VAL A 166 5.28 -26.16 -15.01
CA VAL A 166 5.83 -27.33 -15.71
C VAL A 166 6.23 -27.01 -17.16
N PRO A 167 5.39 -26.36 -18.00
CA PRO A 167 5.79 -25.94 -19.34
C PRO A 167 6.94 -24.92 -19.33
N ALA A 168 7.05 -24.07 -18.31
CA ALA A 168 8.13 -23.09 -18.20
C ALA A 168 9.48 -23.78 -17.90
N ILE A 169 9.49 -24.78 -17.03
CA ILE A 169 10.66 -25.63 -16.75
C ILE A 169 11.06 -26.41 -18.02
N LEU A 170 10.11 -27.07 -18.68
CA LEU A 170 10.38 -27.85 -19.90
C LEU A 170 10.94 -27.00 -21.05
N ARG A 171 10.56 -25.71 -21.11
CA ARG A 171 11.09 -24.74 -22.08
C ARG A 171 12.39 -24.06 -21.62
N GLY A 172 12.96 -24.46 -20.49
CA GLY A 172 14.19 -23.87 -19.94
C GLY A 172 14.04 -22.41 -19.47
N LYS A 173 12.80 -21.93 -19.27
CA LYS A 173 12.52 -20.55 -18.84
C LYS A 173 12.69 -20.36 -17.32
N VAL A 174 12.78 -21.45 -16.57
CA VAL A 174 12.96 -21.43 -15.11
C VAL A 174 14.26 -22.13 -14.76
N ASN A 175 15.16 -21.43 -14.06
CA ASN A 175 16.37 -22.02 -13.51
C ASN A 175 16.08 -22.56 -12.10
N LEU A 176 16.04 -23.89 -11.97
CA LEU A 176 15.69 -24.55 -10.71
C LEU A 176 16.66 -24.22 -9.56
N LYS A 177 17.93 -23.95 -9.86
CA LYS A 177 18.92 -23.55 -8.85
C LYS A 177 18.61 -22.17 -8.30
N ILE A 178 18.27 -21.23 -9.17
CA ILE A 178 17.88 -19.86 -8.77
C ILE A 178 16.54 -19.91 -8.02
N ALA A 179 15.59 -20.72 -8.48
CA ALA A 179 14.29 -20.89 -7.84
C ALA A 179 14.40 -21.47 -6.41
N MET A 180 15.42 -22.26 -6.09
CA MET A 180 15.61 -22.82 -4.74
C MET A 180 16.45 -21.98 -3.78
N PHE A 181 17.40 -21.20 -4.30
CA PHE A 181 18.42 -20.53 -3.46
C PHE A 181 18.42 -19.01 -3.55
N GLY A 182 17.58 -18.44 -4.42
CA GLY A 182 17.48 -17.00 -4.67
C GLY A 182 18.69 -16.40 -5.37
N HIS A 183 18.53 -15.18 -5.84
CA HIS A 183 19.66 -14.33 -6.22
C HIS A 183 20.33 -13.82 -4.95
N LYS A 184 21.67 -13.92 -4.87
CA LYS A 184 22.43 -13.38 -3.72
C LYS A 184 23.30 -12.22 -4.18
N ILE A 185 23.09 -11.07 -3.56
CA ILE A 185 23.97 -9.91 -3.70
C ILE A 185 25.26 -10.11 -2.88
N PRO A 186 26.33 -9.34 -3.17
CA PRO A 186 27.53 -9.34 -2.34
C PRO A 186 27.19 -9.15 -0.86
N LYS A 187 27.93 -9.84 0.03
CA LYS A 187 27.67 -9.82 1.46
C LYS A 187 27.68 -8.40 2.05
N THR A 188 28.57 -7.54 1.54
CA THR A 188 28.67 -6.12 1.92
C THR A 188 27.36 -5.36 1.70
N ASP A 189 26.69 -5.65 0.58
CA ASP A 189 25.48 -4.97 0.16
C ASP A 189 24.28 -5.53 0.92
N LEU A 190 24.26 -6.84 1.15
CA LEU A 190 23.28 -7.48 2.03
C LEU A 190 23.35 -6.93 3.46
N ASP A 191 24.56 -6.76 3.99
CA ASP A 191 24.76 -6.17 5.31
C ASP A 191 24.29 -4.70 5.33
N ALA A 192 24.43 -3.97 4.21
CA ALA A 192 23.90 -2.61 4.07
C ALA A 192 22.37 -2.58 4.09
N VAL A 193 21.71 -3.47 3.34
CA VAL A 193 20.25 -3.61 3.35
C VAL A 193 19.77 -3.95 4.77
N LYS A 194 20.38 -4.94 5.44
CA LYS A 194 20.02 -5.33 6.80
C LYS A 194 20.21 -4.21 7.82
N ARG A 195 21.19 -3.31 7.63
CA ARG A 195 21.33 -2.12 8.48
C ARG A 195 20.13 -1.19 8.35
N ILE A 196 19.57 -0.99 7.15
CA ILE A 196 18.37 -0.16 6.95
C ILE A 196 17.21 -0.72 7.78
N TYR A 197 16.93 -2.01 7.66
CA TYR A 197 15.89 -2.68 8.45
C TYR A 197 16.13 -2.52 9.96
N LYS A 198 17.35 -2.79 10.43
CA LYS A 198 17.70 -2.62 11.86
C LYS A 198 17.49 -1.18 12.36
N THR A 199 17.81 -0.19 11.53
CA THR A 199 17.60 1.22 11.86
C THR A 199 16.12 1.58 11.94
N VAL A 200 15.29 1.06 11.02
CA VAL A 200 13.85 1.31 11.01
C VAL A 200 13.15 0.58 12.15
N GLU A 201 13.40 -0.72 12.30
CA GLU A 201 12.83 -1.59 13.34
C GLU A 201 13.35 -1.25 14.75
N GLY A 202 14.50 -0.58 14.86
CA GLY A 202 15.11 -0.20 16.14
C GLY A 202 14.58 1.09 16.75
N ARG A 203 13.62 1.77 16.11
CA ARG A 203 12.97 2.97 16.66
C ARG A 203 11.93 2.58 17.72
N SER A 204 11.83 3.36 18.80
CA SER A 204 10.82 3.16 19.86
C SER A 204 9.40 3.35 19.31
N ASP A 205 9.25 4.39 18.49
CA ASP A 205 7.98 4.81 17.92
C ASP A 205 7.99 4.61 16.42
N ARG A 206 6.88 4.08 15.91
CA ARG A 206 6.68 3.95 14.48
C ARG A 206 6.34 5.32 13.92
N ASN A 207 7.22 5.87 13.10
CA ASN A 207 6.90 7.10 12.37
C ASN A 207 5.83 6.78 11.31
N GLU A 208 4.58 7.10 11.62
CA GLU A 208 3.53 7.16 10.62
C GLU A 208 3.74 8.44 9.81
N LEU A 209 4.44 8.31 8.68
CA LEU A 209 4.56 9.41 7.73
C LEU A 209 3.17 9.69 7.14
N ASN A 210 2.47 10.68 7.68
CA ASN A 210 1.48 11.38 6.89
C ASN A 210 2.26 12.27 5.93
N LEU A 211 2.46 11.80 4.69
CA LEU A 211 3.22 12.50 3.66
C LEU A 211 2.64 13.88 3.30
N TYR A 212 1.45 14.24 3.83
CA TYR A 212 0.74 15.49 3.55
C TYR A 212 0.38 16.31 4.79
N VAL A 213 0.75 15.87 6.01
CA VAL A 213 0.87 16.78 7.17
C VAL A 213 2.30 17.33 7.15
N THR A 214 2.59 18.13 6.13
CA THR A 214 3.78 19.00 6.09
C THR A 214 3.33 20.39 6.50
N GLY A 215 3.09 20.55 7.79
CA GLY A 215 2.85 21.85 8.39
C GLY A 215 3.46 21.78 9.78
N TYR A 216 4.62 22.39 9.95
CA TYR A 216 4.92 22.92 11.26
C TYR A 216 3.90 24.05 11.46
N GLU A 217 3.20 24.05 12.60
CA GLU A 217 2.65 25.32 13.08
C GLU A 217 3.88 26.17 13.42
N ASP A 218 4.40 26.87 12.41
CA ASP A 218 5.32 27.97 12.65
C ASP A 218 4.47 29.03 13.35
N GLU A 219 4.43 28.97 14.69
CA GLU A 219 4.22 30.17 15.49
C GLU A 219 5.25 31.18 14.98
N ASP A 220 4.77 32.22 14.28
CA ASP A 220 5.51 33.37 13.71
C ASP A 220 5.74 33.37 12.18
N GLU A 221 4.69 33.36 11.33
CA GLU A 221 4.73 34.17 10.09
C GLU A 221 3.36 34.79 9.73
N PRO A 222 3.32 36.08 9.32
CA PRO A 222 2.07 36.77 9.03
C PRO A 222 1.49 36.29 7.69
N HIS A 223 0.21 35.90 7.71
CA HIS A 223 -0.55 35.49 6.53
C HIS A 223 -0.42 36.49 5.37
N ALA A 224 0.27 36.08 4.30
CA ALA A 224 0.24 36.79 3.03
C ALA A 224 -1.08 36.50 2.32
N GLU A 225 -1.89 37.54 2.18
CA GLU A 225 -3.11 37.58 1.37
C GLU A 225 -2.80 37.29 -0.11
N GLY A 226 -3.66 36.48 -0.74
CA GLY A 226 -3.94 36.53 -2.18
C GLY A 226 -2.88 35.97 -3.13
N ALA A 227 -3.16 34.81 -3.72
CA ALA A 227 -2.55 34.41 -5.00
C ALA A 227 -3.64 33.98 -5.97
N GLU A 228 -4.13 34.95 -6.75
CA GLU A 228 -4.85 34.73 -8.00
C GLU A 228 -3.97 33.95 -9.00
N GLY A 229 -4.63 33.07 -9.77
CA GLY A 229 -4.24 32.67 -11.12
C GLY A 229 -2.83 32.14 -11.36
N ARG A 230 -2.67 30.81 -11.42
CA ARG A 230 -1.51 30.19 -12.09
C ARG A 230 -2.01 29.32 -13.24
N GLU A 231 -1.91 29.84 -14.46
CA GLU A 231 -2.11 29.09 -15.71
C GLU A 231 -1.10 27.94 -15.85
N PRO A 232 -1.48 26.82 -16.48
CA PRO A 232 -0.59 25.68 -16.69
C PRO A 232 0.42 25.96 -17.82
N PRO A 233 1.63 25.36 -17.76
CA PRO A 233 2.69 25.66 -18.72
C PRO A 233 2.45 24.99 -20.08
N HIS A 234 2.70 25.77 -21.13
CA HIS A 234 2.61 25.40 -22.54
C HIS A 234 3.40 24.13 -22.92
N GLU A 235 2.71 23.26 -23.65
CA GLU A 235 3.22 22.10 -24.37
C GLU A 235 4.10 22.55 -25.56
N GLN A 236 5.38 22.18 -25.55
CA GLN A 236 6.28 22.42 -26.69
C GLN A 236 6.10 21.31 -27.72
N SER A 237 5.59 21.68 -28.89
CA SER A 237 5.38 20.82 -30.04
C SER A 237 6.70 20.26 -30.59
N ALA A 238 6.69 18.96 -30.92
CA ALA A 238 7.77 18.28 -31.64
C ALA A 238 7.83 18.75 -33.12
N PRO A 239 9.02 18.80 -33.75
CA PRO A 239 9.15 19.29 -35.12
C PRO A 239 8.68 18.25 -36.15
N GLU A 240 7.89 18.72 -37.12
CA GLU A 240 7.39 17.94 -38.25
C GLU A 240 8.54 17.55 -39.20
N THR A 241 8.64 16.26 -39.53
CA THR A 241 9.49 15.75 -40.61
C THR A 241 8.87 16.04 -41.97
N GLU A 242 9.52 16.87 -42.79
CA GLU A 242 9.21 17.04 -44.21
C GLU A 242 9.45 15.73 -44.98
N ALA A 243 8.40 15.16 -45.54
CA ALA A 243 8.48 14.10 -46.54
C ALA A 243 8.63 14.74 -47.93
N GLN A 244 9.82 14.59 -48.51
CA GLN A 244 10.07 14.83 -49.93
C GLN A 244 9.44 13.70 -50.76
N SER A 245 8.53 14.03 -51.68
CA SER A 245 8.43 13.35 -52.98
C SER A 245 7.52 14.13 -53.95
N SER A 246 8.14 14.56 -55.05
CA SER A 246 7.61 14.74 -56.41
C SER A 246 6.32 15.53 -56.66
#